data_AF-A0A2H2ZFK1-F1
#
_entry.id   AF-A0A2H2ZFK1-F1
#
_cell.length_a   1.000
_cell.length_b   1.000
_cell.length_c   1.000
_cell.angle_alpha   90.00
_cell.angle_beta   90.00
_cell.angle_gamma   90.00
#
_symmetry.space_group_name_H-M   'P 1'
#
loop_
_entity.id
_entity.type
_entity.pdbx_description
1 polymer ?
#
loop_
_entity_poly.entity_id
_entity_poly.type
_entity_poly.pdbx_seq_one_letter_code
_entity_poly.pdbx_strand_id
1 'polypeptide(L)'
;MAIRRLGPGAEKHRWIHKAAVKAIAFCPWREGLVATGGGSNDKCIHFYHTTSGAALATIAVSAQVTALIWSSTRREIAATFGYTEPEHPYRIAIFSWPECKQVAAIP
;
A
#
# COMPACT_ATOMS: atom_id res chain seq x y z
N MET A 1 -9.37 3.98 28.89
CA MET A 1 -9.58 4.70 27.63
C MET A 1 -10.96 4.35 27.08
N ALA A 2 -11.76 5.35 26.68
CA ALA A 2 -13.05 5.09 26.04
C ALA A 2 -12.84 4.70 24.57
N ILE A 3 -13.46 3.61 24.11
CA ILE A 3 -13.46 3.22 22.70
C ILE A 3 -14.34 4.23 21.95
N ARG A 4 -13.74 5.03 21.07
CA ARG A 4 -14.49 5.93 20.19
C ARG A 4 -15.24 5.10 19.14
N ARG A 5 -16.57 5.13 19.18
CA ARG A 5 -17.40 4.56 18.12
C ARG A 5 -17.53 5.58 16.99
N LEU A 6 -17.15 5.18 15.77
CA LEU A 6 -17.36 5.97 14.57
C LEU A 6 -18.67 5.51 13.92
N GLY A 7 -19.56 6.45 13.62
CA GLY A 7 -20.79 6.18 12.87
C GLY A 7 -20.56 6.20 11.36
N PRO A 8 -21.54 5.75 10.56
CA PRO A 8 -21.51 5.93 9.11
C PRO A 8 -21.29 7.41 8.74
N GLY A 9 -20.43 7.70 7.75
CA GLY A 9 -20.13 9.08 7.33
C GLY A 9 -19.14 9.83 8.23
N ALA A 10 -18.62 9.20 9.30
CA ALA A 10 -17.62 9.81 10.17
C ALA A 10 -16.20 9.74 9.60
N GLU A 11 -16.00 9.15 8.41
CA GLU A 11 -14.71 9.16 7.74
C GLU A 11 -14.28 10.59 7.40
N LYS A 12 -13.04 10.94 7.73
CA LYS A 12 -12.47 12.23 7.35
C LYS A 12 -12.07 12.25 5.87
N HIS A 13 -11.61 11.10 5.38
CA HIS A 13 -11.04 10.93 4.04
C HIS A 13 -11.54 9.63 3.43
N ARG A 14 -11.73 9.62 2.11
CA ARG A 14 -12.13 8.44 1.34
C ARG A 14 -11.18 8.25 0.16
N TRP A 15 -10.51 7.10 0.12
CA TRP A 15 -9.64 6.69 -0.99
C TRP A 15 -10.28 5.52 -1.72
N ILE A 16 -10.25 5.56 -3.05
CA ILE A 16 -10.94 4.60 -3.91
C ILE A 16 -9.93 3.66 -4.57
N HIS A 17 -10.18 2.37 -4.45
CA HIS A 17 -9.48 1.31 -5.17
C HIS A 17 -10.46 0.58 -6.08
N LYS A 18 -9.95 -0.01 -7.16
CA LYS A 18 -10.75 -0.81 -8.11
C LYS A 18 -10.98 -2.25 -7.65
N ALA A 19 -10.55 -2.61 -6.44
CA ALA A 19 -10.65 -3.94 -5.86
C ALA A 19 -10.62 -3.89 -4.32
N ALA A 20 -10.73 -5.05 -3.67
CA ALA A 20 -10.55 -5.17 -2.23
C ALA A 20 -9.15 -4.70 -1.78
N VAL A 21 -9.07 -4.08 -0.60
CA VAL A 21 -7.83 -3.62 0.02
C VAL A 21 -7.57 -4.48 1.26
N LYS A 22 -6.66 -5.45 1.12
CA LYS A 22 -6.17 -6.27 2.25
C LYS A 22 -4.88 -5.71 2.84
N ALA A 23 -3.98 -5.25 1.97
CA ALA A 23 -2.67 -4.77 2.37
C ALA A 23 -2.75 -3.31 2.79
N ILE A 24 -2.50 -3.01 4.07
CA ILE A 24 -2.46 -1.66 4.62
C ILE A 24 -1.26 -1.59 5.56
N ALA A 25 -0.40 -0.59 5.39
CA ALA A 25 0.80 -0.41 6.20
C ALA A 25 1.06 1.07 6.51
N PHE A 26 0.99 1.43 7.78
CA PHE A 26 1.40 2.76 8.26
C PHE A 26 2.92 2.81 8.38
N CYS A 27 3.51 3.89 7.90
CA CYS A 27 4.95 4.06 7.88
C CYS A 27 5.47 4.38 9.30
N PRO A 28 6.37 3.56 9.89
CA PRO A 28 6.75 3.73 11.28
C PRO A 28 7.70 4.92 11.53
N TRP A 29 8.30 5.49 10.48
CA TRP A 29 9.25 6.61 10.59
C TRP A 29 8.77 7.90 9.92
N ARG A 30 7.55 7.91 9.36
CA ARG A 30 6.95 9.10 8.77
C ARG A 30 5.49 9.15 9.16
N GLU A 31 5.22 9.97 10.15
CA GLU A 31 3.87 10.23 10.60
C GLU A 31 2.99 10.67 9.41
N GLY A 32 1.77 10.17 9.41
CA GLY A 32 0.80 10.46 8.37
C GLY A 32 0.96 9.65 7.09
N LEU A 33 2.10 8.99 6.83
CA LEU A 33 2.26 8.18 5.62
C LEU A 33 1.64 6.78 5.79
N VAL A 34 0.74 6.42 4.88
CA VAL A 34 0.18 5.07 4.76
C VAL A 34 0.32 4.57 3.34
N ALA A 35 0.65 3.29 3.20
CA ALA A 35 0.60 2.56 1.94
C ALA A 35 -0.56 1.56 1.97
N THR A 36 -1.26 1.43 0.85
CA THR A 36 -2.38 0.52 0.67
C THR A 36 -2.25 -0.23 -0.64
N GLY A 37 -2.45 -1.54 -0.64
CA GLY A 37 -2.33 -2.39 -1.81
C GLY A 37 -3.69 -2.92 -2.24
N GLY A 38 -4.00 -2.76 -3.52
CA GLY A 38 -5.26 -3.22 -4.09
C GLY A 38 -5.22 -4.64 -4.65
N GLY A 39 -6.40 -5.26 -4.66
CA GLY A 39 -6.65 -6.61 -5.11
C GLY A 39 -6.55 -6.81 -6.64
N SER A 40 -7.11 -7.92 -7.12
CA SER A 40 -6.92 -8.42 -8.50
C SER A 40 -7.36 -7.47 -9.63
N ASN A 41 -8.28 -6.53 -9.38
CA ASN A 41 -8.72 -5.54 -10.37
C ASN A 41 -8.05 -4.16 -10.21
N ASP A 42 -7.29 -3.95 -9.13
CA ASP A 42 -6.60 -2.69 -8.85
C ASP A 42 -5.10 -2.81 -9.13
N LYS A 43 -4.45 -3.87 -8.62
CA LYS A 43 -3.05 -4.23 -8.92
C LYS A 43 -2.05 -3.08 -8.72
N CYS A 44 -2.32 -2.23 -7.73
CA CYS A 44 -1.54 -1.04 -7.43
C CYS A 44 -1.18 -0.97 -5.94
N ILE A 45 -0.04 -0.35 -5.65
CA ILE A 45 0.31 0.16 -4.32
C ILE A 45 0.09 1.67 -4.34
N HIS A 46 -0.81 2.16 -3.50
CA HIS A 46 -1.10 3.58 -3.35
C HIS A 46 -0.52 4.10 -2.04
N PHE A 47 -0.06 5.35 -2.06
CA PHE A 47 0.48 6.04 -0.89
C PHE A 47 -0.33 7.29 -0.61
N TYR A 48 -0.70 7.49 0.65
CA TYR A 48 -1.51 8.61 1.08
C TYR A 48 -0.95 9.28 2.34
N HIS A 49 -1.36 10.53 2.54
CA HIS A 49 -1.16 11.24 3.79
C HIS A 49 -2.46 11.27 4.62
N THR A 50 -2.48 10.64 5.78
CA THR A 50 -3.70 10.41 6.58
C THR A 50 -4.26 11.70 7.19
N THR A 51 -3.44 12.72 7.46
CA THR A 51 -3.91 13.97 8.05
C THR A 51 -4.61 14.84 7.03
N SER A 52 -3.99 15.04 5.86
CA SER A 52 -4.50 15.90 4.78
C SER A 52 -5.40 15.17 3.78
N GLY A 53 -5.36 13.84 3.74
CA GLY A 53 -6.08 13.03 2.76
C GLY A 53 -5.40 12.94 1.40
N ALA A 54 -4.26 13.61 1.21
CA ALA A 54 -3.59 13.72 -0.08
C ALA A 54 -3.11 12.36 -0.60
N ALA A 55 -3.34 12.10 -1.88
CA ALA A 55 -2.66 11.04 -2.61
C ALA A 55 -1.23 11.50 -2.92
N LEU A 56 -0.25 10.65 -2.61
CA LEU A 56 1.17 10.98 -2.70
C LEU A 56 1.83 10.31 -3.90
N ALA A 57 1.56 9.02 -4.10
CA ALA A 57 2.13 8.23 -5.19
C ALA A 57 1.29 6.99 -5.47
N THR A 58 1.53 6.37 -6.62
CA THR A 58 0.97 5.06 -6.98
C THR A 58 2.01 4.27 -7.76
N ILE A 59 2.16 2.99 -7.46
CA ILE A 59 2.99 2.03 -8.19
C ILE A 59 2.08 0.97 -8.77
N ALA A 60 2.02 0.88 -10.10
CA ALA A 60 1.37 -0.25 -10.76
C ALA A 60 2.28 -1.47 -10.66
N VAL A 61 1.76 -2.56 -10.10
CA VAL A 61 2.51 -3.80 -9.83
C VAL A 61 1.95 -5.00 -10.56
N SER A 62 0.89 -4.82 -11.36
CA SER A 62 0.32 -5.83 -12.27
C SER A 62 -0.15 -7.15 -11.64
N ALA A 63 -0.08 -7.30 -10.32
CA ALA A 63 -0.54 -8.44 -9.54
C ALA A 63 -1.34 -8.00 -8.30
N GLN A 64 -2.15 -8.90 -7.74
CA GLN A 64 -2.85 -8.66 -6.48
C GLN A 64 -1.84 -8.38 -5.36
N VAL A 65 -1.98 -7.25 -4.64
CA VAL A 65 -1.13 -6.95 -3.48
C VAL A 65 -1.72 -7.57 -2.21
N THR A 66 -1.00 -8.51 -1.60
CA THR A 66 -1.52 -9.30 -0.48
C THR A 66 -1.04 -8.81 0.89
N ALA A 67 0.17 -8.24 0.97
CA ALA A 67 0.69 -7.55 2.14
C ALA A 67 1.71 -6.46 1.77
N LEU A 68 1.85 -5.47 2.66
CA LEU A 68 2.82 -4.38 2.61
C LEU A 68 3.53 -4.27 3.95
N ILE A 69 4.86 -4.15 3.94
CA ILE A 69 5.67 -4.08 5.15
C ILE A 69 6.75 -3.01 4.95
N TRP A 70 6.75 -2.00 5.83
CA TRP A 70 7.76 -0.96 5.87
C TRP A 70 9.04 -1.46 6.57
N SER A 71 10.21 -1.24 5.96
CA SER A 71 11.52 -1.55 6.54
C SER A 71 11.94 -0.61 7.67
N SER A 72 12.07 -1.07 8.91
CA SER A 72 12.48 -0.20 10.04
C SER A 72 13.88 0.42 9.93
N THR A 73 14.70 -0.03 8.98
CA THR A 73 16.11 0.38 8.83
C THR A 73 16.41 1.09 7.51
N ARG A 74 15.50 1.02 6.52
CA ARG A 74 15.67 1.62 5.19
C ARG A 74 14.41 2.36 4.77
N ARG A 75 14.52 3.37 3.94
CA ARG A 75 13.36 4.09 3.38
C ARG A 75 12.74 3.26 2.24
N GLU A 76 12.22 2.09 2.58
CA GLU A 76 11.78 1.07 1.64
C GLU A 76 10.53 0.36 2.15
N ILE A 77 9.75 -0.18 1.21
CA ILE A 77 8.57 -0.99 1.48
C ILE A 77 8.65 -2.29 0.69
N ALA A 78 8.42 -3.42 1.37
CA ALA A 78 8.25 -4.72 0.75
C ALA A 78 6.76 -4.95 0.45
N ALA A 79 6.48 -5.45 -0.74
CA ALA A 79 5.17 -5.89 -1.19
C ALA A 79 5.20 -7.37 -1.53
N THR A 80 4.14 -8.09 -1.16
CA THR A 80 3.92 -9.48 -1.56
C THR A 80 2.78 -9.55 -2.56
N PHE A 81 2.90 -10.45 -3.52
CA PHE A 81 1.97 -10.57 -4.65
C PHE A 81 1.25 -11.93 -4.64
N GLY A 82 -0.05 -11.88 -4.90
CA GLY A 82 -0.91 -13.04 -5.04
C GLY A 82 -1.24 -13.33 -6.50
N TYR A 83 -2.51 -13.60 -6.77
CA TYR A 83 -3.00 -13.92 -8.12
C TYR A 83 -2.66 -12.84 -9.15
N THR A 84 -2.35 -13.30 -10.36
CA THR A 84 -1.97 -12.47 -11.50
C THR A 84 -2.32 -13.19 -12.81
N GLU A 85 -2.73 -12.40 -13.79
CA GLU A 85 -2.95 -12.83 -15.17
C GLU A 85 -2.60 -11.64 -16.08
N PRO A 86 -1.59 -11.76 -16.97
CA PRO A 86 -0.68 -12.90 -17.15
C PRO A 86 0.24 -13.15 -15.92
N GLU A 87 1.04 -14.21 -15.95
CA GLU A 87 1.96 -14.55 -14.85
C GLU A 87 2.89 -13.37 -14.51
N HIS A 88 3.04 -13.08 -13.21
CA HIS A 88 3.93 -12.05 -12.70
C HIS A 88 5.30 -12.67 -12.37
N PRO A 89 6.42 -12.06 -12.79
CA PRO A 89 7.75 -12.64 -12.67
C PRO A 89 8.28 -12.72 -11.23
N TYR A 90 7.60 -12.09 -10.27
CA TYR A 90 8.03 -11.99 -8.87
C TYR A 90 6.86 -12.21 -7.91
N ARG A 91 7.09 -12.84 -6.74
CA ARG A 91 6.13 -12.94 -5.63
C ARG A 91 6.39 -11.90 -4.53
N ILE A 92 7.58 -11.32 -4.48
CA ILE A 92 7.92 -10.22 -3.57
C ILE A 92 8.69 -9.15 -4.35
N ALA A 93 8.40 -7.88 -4.11
CA ALA A 93 9.23 -6.78 -4.57
C ALA A 93 9.46 -5.76 -3.45
N ILE A 94 10.61 -5.11 -3.47
CA ILE A 94 10.96 -4.04 -2.56
C ILE A 94 11.03 -2.75 -3.38
N PHE A 95 10.40 -1.69 -2.89
CA PHE A 95 10.39 -0.38 -3.52
C PHE A 95 11.01 0.67 -2.58
N SER A 96 11.82 1.58 -3.12
CA SER A 96 12.31 2.74 -2.39
C SER A 96 11.21 3.77 -2.20
N TRP A 97 11.35 4.58 -1.15
CA TRP A 97 10.47 5.70 -0.86
C TRP A 97 11.30 6.95 -0.53
N PRO A 98 11.00 8.12 -1.12
CA PRO A 98 9.83 8.44 -1.95
C PRO A 98 9.98 8.17 -3.45
N GLU A 99 11.10 7.65 -3.94
CA GLU A 99 11.35 7.56 -5.39
C GLU A 99 10.50 6.50 -6.09
N CYS A 100 9.86 5.60 -5.34
CA CYS A 100 8.98 4.54 -5.87
C CYS A 100 9.67 3.61 -6.88
N LYS A 101 10.99 3.42 -6.73
CA LYS A 101 11.79 2.57 -7.62
C LYS A 101 11.89 1.16 -7.05
N GLN A 102 11.72 0.15 -7.89
CA GLN A 102 11.99 -1.23 -7.48
C GLN A 102 13.49 -1.39 -7.18
N VAL A 103 13.83 -1.77 -5.94
CA VAL A 103 15.22 -1.98 -5.50
C VAL A 103 15.61 -3.46 -5.53
N ALA A 104 14.64 -4.36 -5.35
CA ALA A 104 14.85 -5.80 -5.40
C ALA A 104 13.53 -6.51 -5.73
N ALA A 105 13.62 -7.73 -6.23
CA ALA A 105 12.48 -8.62 -6.41
C ALA A 105 12.89 -10.07 -6.19
N ILE A 106 11.97 -10.87 -5.66
CA ILE A 106 12.12 -12.30 -5.43
C ILE A 106 11.07 -13.02 -6.27
N PRO A 107 11.48 -13.98 -7.14
CA PRO A 107 10.59 -14.78 -7.96
C PRO A 107 9.40 -15.39 -7.21
#